data_AF-A0AAX3U9I4-F1
#
_entry.id   AF-A0AAX3U9I4-F1
#
_cell.length_a   1.000
_cell.length_b   1.000
_cell.length_c   1.000
_cell.angle_alpha   90.00
_cell.angle_beta   90.00
_cell.angle_gamma   90.00
#
_symmetry.space_group_name_H-M   'P 1'
#
loop_
_entity.id
_entity.type
_entity.pdbx_description
1 polymer ?
#
loop_
_entity_poly.entity_id
_entity_poly.type
_entity_poly.pdbx_seq_one_letter_code
_entity_poly.pdbx_strand_id
1 'polypeptide(L)'
;MSHKIDEVEQFLLNLEHNEQRILSLCPDHLLLPTLPFFQLVHVINIEEVIKQLATIEIITGGQFIRVDGYLTLAIEEQLYQSEELRYLTFQLFEIMRF
;
A
#
# COMPACT_ATOMS: atom_id res chain seq x y z
N MET A 1 10.73 17.94 22.91
CA MET A 1 9.53 17.10 23.13
C MET A 1 9.57 16.00 22.08
N SER A 2 9.52 14.73 22.47
CA SER A 2 9.46 13.63 21.51
C SER A 2 8.04 13.61 20.91
N HIS A 3 7.89 14.09 19.68
CA HIS A 3 6.65 13.86 18.93
C HIS A 3 6.61 12.37 18.64
N LYS A 4 5.67 11.66 19.26
CA LYS A 4 5.39 10.27 18.94
C LYS A 4 4.79 10.27 17.53
N ILE A 5 5.51 9.70 16.57
CA ILE A 5 5.03 9.52 15.19
C ILE A 5 3.71 8.76 15.24
N ASP A 6 2.67 9.31 14.61
CA ASP A 6 1.36 8.65 14.51
C ASP A 6 1.35 7.58 13.39
N GLU A 7 0.33 6.71 13.39
CA GLU A 7 0.26 5.59 12.43
C GLU A 7 0.24 6.07 10.96
N VAL A 8 -0.33 7.26 10.70
CA VAL A 8 -0.40 7.85 9.35
C VAL A 8 0.96 8.35 8.91
N GLU A 9 1.67 9.10 9.77
CA GLU A 9 3.01 9.59 9.48
C GLU A 9 3.98 8.42 9.24
N GLN A 10 3.90 7.37 10.06
CA GLN A 10 4.71 6.17 9.86
C GLN A 10 4.40 5.46 8.53
N PHE A 11 3.13 5.37 8.15
CA PHE A 11 2.71 4.81 6.86
C PHE A 11 3.27 5.62 5.70
N LEU A 12 3.21 6.95 5.76
CA LEU A 12 3.75 7.84 4.72
C LEU A 12 5.28 7.74 4.60
N LEU A 13 5.99 7.63 5.72
CA LEU A 13 7.44 7.43 5.73
C LEU A 13 7.84 6.08 5.12
N ASN A 14 7.08 5.02 5.41
CA ASN A 14 7.30 3.70 4.81
C ASN A 14 7.05 3.73 3.29
N LEU A 15 6.00 4.42 2.84
CA LEU A 15 5.73 4.61 1.41
C LEU A 15 6.89 5.29 0.69
N GLU A 16 7.40 6.39 1.25
CA GLU A 16 8.54 7.11 0.67
C GLU A 16 9.80 6.24 0.61
N HIS A 17 10.05 5.44 1.67
CA HIS A 17 11.16 4.51 1.69
C HIS A 17 11.01 3.40 0.63
N ASN A 18 9.82 2.82 0.50
CA ASN A 18 9.52 1.79 -0.48
C ASN A 18 9.66 2.34 -1.91
N GLU A 19 9.19 3.57 -2.18
CA GLU A 19 9.33 4.24 -3.47
C GLU A 19 10.80 4.33 -3.89
N GLN A 20 11.65 4.83 -3.00
CA GLN A 20 13.09 4.93 -3.26
C GLN A 20 13.70 3.57 -3.57
N ARG A 21 13.34 2.53 -2.79
CA ARG A 21 13.86 1.17 -2.95
C ARG A 21 13.40 0.54 -4.27
N ILE A 22 12.10 0.52 -4.52
CA ILE A 22 11.50 -0.17 -5.67
C ILE A 22 11.93 0.48 -6.98
N LEU A 23 11.85 1.81 -7.08
CA LEU A 23 12.17 2.52 -8.32
C LEU A 23 13.66 2.48 -8.67
N SER A 24 14.54 2.22 -7.70
CA SER A 24 15.99 2.14 -7.95
C SER A 24 16.53 0.72 -8.08
N LEU A 25 15.95 -0.26 -7.34
CA LEU A 25 16.52 -1.61 -7.20
C LEU A 25 15.64 -2.72 -7.76
N CYS A 26 14.38 -2.45 -8.09
CA CYS A 26 13.40 -3.49 -8.44
C CYS A 26 12.71 -3.20 -9.78
N PRO A 27 13.45 -3.06 -10.90
CA PRO A 27 12.86 -2.68 -12.20
C PRO A 27 11.91 -3.76 -12.76
N ASP A 28 12.08 -5.01 -12.35
CA ASP A 28 11.30 -6.15 -12.86
C ASP A 28 10.06 -6.46 -12.03
N HIS A 29 9.78 -5.67 -10.98
CA HIS A 29 8.56 -5.86 -10.20
C HIS A 29 7.32 -5.51 -11.02
N LEU A 30 6.27 -6.32 -10.88
CA LEU A 30 4.94 -5.96 -11.35
C LEU A 30 4.41 -4.79 -10.52
N LEU A 31 3.88 -3.79 -11.22
CA LEU A 31 3.21 -2.65 -10.61
C LEU A 31 1.71 -2.81 -10.79
N LEU A 32 1.00 -2.96 -9.68
CA LEU A 32 -0.43 -3.25 -9.64
C LEU A 32 -1.17 -2.09 -8.96
N PRO A 33 -1.66 -1.10 -9.73
CA PRO A 33 -2.39 0.03 -9.19
C PRO A 33 -3.61 -0.45 -8.41
N THR A 34 -3.73 -0.03 -7.16
CA THR A 34 -4.81 -0.48 -6.27
C THR A 34 -5.89 0.58 -6.17
N LEU A 35 -5.53 1.80 -5.72
CA LEU A 35 -6.47 2.91 -5.58
C LEU A 35 -5.80 4.26 -5.82
N PRO A 36 -6.52 5.30 -6.29
CA PRO A 36 -5.98 6.65 -6.35
C PRO A 36 -5.53 7.13 -4.97
N PHE A 37 -4.26 7.53 -4.82
CA PHE A 37 -3.66 7.82 -3.51
C PHE A 37 -4.41 8.93 -2.76
N PHE A 38 -4.92 9.92 -3.49
CA PHE A 38 -5.70 11.01 -2.90
C PHE A 38 -6.99 10.54 -2.21
N GLN A 39 -7.52 9.36 -2.52
CA GLN A 39 -8.73 8.85 -1.85
C GLN A 39 -8.48 8.59 -0.36
N LEU A 40 -7.24 8.29 0.04
CA LEU A 40 -6.91 8.02 1.45
C LEU A 40 -7.18 9.22 2.35
N VAL A 41 -7.05 10.46 1.85
CA VAL A 41 -7.33 11.66 2.65
C VAL A 41 -8.81 11.85 2.98
N HIS A 42 -9.69 11.11 2.29
CA HIS A 42 -11.13 11.13 2.49
C HIS A 42 -11.63 9.96 3.35
N VAL A 43 -10.75 9.02 3.72
CA VAL A 43 -11.14 7.86 4.52
C VAL A 43 -11.25 8.25 5.99
N ILE A 44 -12.43 8.04 6.59
CA ILE A 44 -12.69 8.39 7.99
C ILE A 44 -12.05 7.39 8.98
N ASN A 45 -11.88 6.13 8.57
CA ASN A 45 -11.27 5.05 9.37
C ASN A 45 -9.86 4.69 8.86
N ILE A 46 -9.02 5.70 8.63
CA ILE A 46 -7.72 5.54 7.98
C ILE A 46 -6.77 4.58 8.69
N GLU A 47 -6.77 4.53 10.03
CA GLU A 47 -5.93 3.59 10.80
C GLU A 47 -6.25 2.12 10.49
N GLU A 48 -7.54 1.79 10.33
CA GLU A 48 -7.99 0.44 9.95
C GLU A 48 -7.56 0.10 8.53
N VAL A 49 -7.68 1.07 7.62
CA VAL A 49 -7.24 0.95 6.23
C VAL A 49 -5.73 0.75 6.13
N ILE A 50 -4.93 1.49 6.90
CA ILE A 50 -3.46 1.32 6.98
C ILE A 50 -3.10 -0.08 7.48
N LYS A 51 -3.81 -0.60 8.49
CA LYS A 51 -3.59 -1.96 9.01
C LYS A 51 -3.90 -3.03 7.95
N GLN A 52 -4.95 -2.84 7.16
CA GLN A 52 -5.27 -3.74 6.06
C GLN A 52 -4.22 -3.65 4.94
N LEU A 53 -3.74 -2.45 4.59
CA LEU A 53 -2.65 -2.29 3.61
C LEU A 53 -1.38 -3.01 4.07
N ALA A 54 -0.98 -2.86 5.33
CA ALA A 54 0.15 -3.60 5.90
C ALA A 54 -0.07 -5.13 5.85
N THR A 55 -1.31 -5.59 6.09
CA THR A 55 -1.66 -7.02 5.95
C THR A 55 -1.48 -7.51 4.53
N ILE A 56 -1.84 -6.70 3.52
CA ILE A 56 -1.64 -7.03 2.10
C ILE A 56 -0.15 -7.18 1.79
N GLU A 57 0.70 -6.24 2.24
CA GLU A 57 2.16 -6.33 2.05
C GLU A 57 2.73 -7.62 2.66
N ILE A 58 2.30 -7.96 3.88
CA ILE A 58 2.77 -9.18 4.57
C ILE A 58 2.35 -10.45 3.83
N ILE A 59 1.09 -10.56 3.40
CA ILE A 59 0.57 -11.77 2.76
C ILE A 59 1.18 -11.95 1.37
N THR A 60 1.24 -10.88 0.59
CA THR A 60 1.70 -10.94 -0.80
C THR A 60 3.24 -10.92 -0.92
N GLY A 61 3.95 -10.51 0.13
CA GLY A 61 5.39 -10.19 0.05
C GLY A 61 5.69 -8.94 -0.78
N GLY A 62 4.65 -8.21 -1.23
CA GLY A 62 4.77 -6.97 -1.98
C GLY A 62 4.95 -5.76 -1.08
N GLN A 63 5.18 -4.61 -1.71
CA GLN A 63 5.27 -3.32 -1.04
C GLN A 63 4.45 -2.26 -1.75
N PHE A 64 3.74 -1.44 -1.00
CA PHE A 64 3.06 -0.28 -1.56
C PHE A 64 4.04 0.85 -1.82
N ILE A 65 3.86 1.48 -2.99
CA ILE A 65 4.50 2.71 -3.43
C ILE A 65 3.45 3.67 -3.99
N ARG A 66 3.76 4.95 -4.08
CA ARG A 66 3.02 5.88 -4.92
C ARG A 66 3.69 6.00 -6.28
N VAL A 67 2.91 5.82 -7.33
CA VAL A 67 3.35 6.05 -8.71
C VAL A 67 2.14 6.47 -9.53
N ASP A 68 2.33 7.46 -10.41
CA ASP A 68 1.29 7.99 -11.31
C ASP A 68 -0.03 8.40 -10.62
N GLY A 69 0.05 8.83 -9.36
CA GLY A 69 -1.12 9.25 -8.57
C GLY A 69 -1.91 8.12 -7.91
N TYR A 70 -1.43 6.88 -8.02
CA TYR A 70 -2.02 5.70 -7.39
C TYR A 70 -1.17 5.22 -6.22
N LEU A 71 -1.84 4.63 -5.23
CA LEU A 71 -1.25 3.65 -4.35
C LEU A 71 -1.18 2.34 -5.12
N THR A 72 0.04 1.85 -5.33
CA THR A 72 0.35 0.75 -6.23
C THR A 72 1.14 -0.30 -5.48
N LEU A 73 0.70 -1.56 -5.56
CA LEU A 73 1.46 -2.68 -5.02
C LEU A 73 2.56 -3.07 -5.99
N ALA A 74 3.80 -2.99 -5.56
CA ALA A 74 4.96 -3.51 -6.26
C ALA A 74 5.30 -4.92 -5.75
N ILE A 75 5.32 -5.91 -6.62
CA ILE A 75 5.49 -7.32 -6.25
C ILE A 75 6.35 -8.06 -7.28
N GLU A 76 7.18 -9.00 -6.83
CA GLU A 76 7.88 -9.92 -7.72
C GLU A 76 6.87 -10.81 -8.47
N GLU A 77 7.05 -10.97 -9.79
CA GLU A 77 6.11 -11.75 -10.63
C GLU A 77 5.89 -13.18 -10.11
N GLN A 78 6.94 -13.81 -9.53
CA GLN A 78 6.85 -15.16 -8.97
C GLN A 78 5.96 -15.27 -7.71
N LEU A 79 5.75 -14.17 -6.99
CA LEU A 79 4.89 -14.12 -5.80
C LEU A 79 3.45 -13.72 -6.15
N TYR A 80 3.22 -13.22 -7.36
CA TYR A 80 1.91 -12.72 -7.76
C TYR A 80 0.86 -13.83 -7.87
N GLN A 81 -0.18 -13.73 -7.04
CA GLN A 81 -1.37 -14.57 -7.08
C GLN A 81 -2.61 -13.71 -7.30
N SER A 82 -3.15 -13.73 -8.51
CA SER A 82 -4.24 -12.83 -8.93
C SER A 82 -5.49 -12.95 -8.07
N GLU A 83 -5.90 -14.17 -7.73
CA GLU A 83 -7.10 -14.45 -6.94
C GLU A 83 -6.97 -13.95 -5.49
N GLU A 84 -5.81 -14.15 -4.87
CA GLU A 84 -5.52 -13.68 -3.52
C GLU A 84 -5.48 -12.16 -3.47
N LEU A 85 -4.75 -11.52 -4.39
CA LEU A 85 -4.67 -10.06 -4.44
C LEU A 85 -6.06 -9.45 -4.68
N ARG A 86 -6.86 -10.07 -5.56
CA ARG A 86 -8.23 -9.62 -5.82
C ARG A 86 -9.08 -9.67 -4.55
N TYR A 87 -9.06 -10.79 -3.83
CA TYR A 87 -9.80 -10.93 -2.58
C TYR A 87 -9.38 -9.89 -1.53
N LEU A 88 -8.07 -9.74 -1.32
CA LEU A 88 -7.53 -8.77 -0.37
C LEU A 88 -7.87 -7.32 -0.73
N THR A 89 -7.84 -6.99 -2.02
CA THR A 89 -8.21 -5.66 -2.53
C THR A 89 -9.71 -5.39 -2.33
N PHE A 90 -10.56 -6.40 -2.53
CA PHE A 90 -11.99 -6.25 -2.21
C PHE A 90 -12.22 -5.99 -0.72
N GLN A 91 -11.54 -6.74 0.16
CA GLN A 91 -11.63 -6.50 1.60
C GLN A 91 -11.18 -5.08 1.98
N LEU A 92 -10.10 -4.57 1.37
CA LEU A 92 -9.66 -3.20 1.55
C LEU A 92 -10.77 -2.20 1.20
N PHE A 93 -11.44 -2.39 0.06
CA PHE A 93 -12.53 -1.49 -0.34
C PHE A 93 -13.79 -1.63 0.52
N GLU A 94 -14.10 -2.81 1.03
CA GLU A 94 -15.24 -3.02 1.93
C GLU A 94 -15.06 -2.31 3.28
N ILE A 95 -13.82 -2.21 3.78
CA ILE A 95 -13.54 -1.53 5.05
C ILE A 95 -13.45 -0.01 4.89
N MET A 96 -13.10 0.52 3.71
CA MET A 96 -12.98 1.96 3.50
C MET A 96 -14.32 2.67 3.73
N ARG A 97 -14.34 3.60 4.69
CA ARG A 97 -15.48 4.49 4.96
C ARG A 97 -15.13 5.91 4.55
N PHE A 98 -16.06 6.61 3.92
CA PHE A 98 -15.94 7.99 3.45
C PHE A 98 -16.97 8.88 4.14
#